data_AF-A0A964PG67-F1
#
_entry.id   AF-A0A964PG67-F1
#
_cell.length_a   1.000
_cell.length_b   1.000
_cell.length_c   1.000
_cell.angle_alpha   90.00
_cell.angle_beta   90.00
_cell.angle_gamma   90.00
#
_symmetry.space_group_name_H-M   'P 1'
#
loop_
_entity.id
_entity.type
_entity.pdbx_description
1 polymer ?
#
loop_
_entity_poly.entity_id
_entity_poly.type
_entity_poly.pdbx_seq_one_letter_code
_entity_poly.pdbx_strand_id
1 'polypeptide(L)'
;MFLPRMFGMVILGLALIVGVGTSQDAKKDEKKTEKAKDKEKAKDTLPPFFKGLELSDDQKAKIAEVQKGVAPKVGELQKKIGELNKQIQELKKQEQQGVFGVLTDDQKKAYESAVAAAKKKKDAPKDKKKEPEKKKDPDNK
;
A
#
# COMPACT_ATOMS: atom_id res chain seq x y z
N MET A 1 -35.35 19.46 19.82
CA MET A 1 -35.57 19.43 18.35
C MET A 1 -34.22 19.40 17.64
N PHE A 2 -34.12 18.56 16.60
CA PHE A 2 -33.13 18.53 15.50
C PHE A 2 -31.60 18.55 15.73
N LEU A 3 -30.98 17.57 15.05
CA LEU A 3 -29.54 17.30 14.88
C LEU A 3 -28.95 18.12 13.68
N PRO A 4 -27.64 18.02 13.34
CA PRO A 4 -26.90 19.11 12.72
C PRO A 4 -26.90 19.15 11.18
N ARG A 5 -26.47 20.29 10.64
CA ARG A 5 -26.15 20.49 9.22
C ARG A 5 -24.80 19.86 8.82
N MET A 6 -24.78 19.19 7.66
CA MET A 6 -23.68 19.10 6.67
C MET A 6 -22.25 18.89 7.23
N PHE A 7 -21.56 17.74 7.10
CA PHE A 7 -21.36 16.90 5.90
C PHE A 7 -21.12 17.70 4.61
N GLY A 8 -19.85 18.03 4.34
CA GLY A 8 -19.37 18.58 3.07
C GLY A 8 -17.99 18.03 2.70
N MET A 9 -17.75 17.80 1.39
CA MET A 9 -16.53 17.20 0.77
C MET A 9 -16.20 15.75 1.23
N VAL A 10 -16.31 14.68 0.44
CA VAL A 10 -16.50 14.47 -1.02
C VAL A 10 -15.29 14.81 -1.90
N ILE A 11 -14.59 13.73 -2.29
CA ILE A 11 -13.73 13.50 -3.48
C ILE A 11 -12.25 13.98 -3.42
N LEU A 12 -11.39 13.00 -3.13
CA LEU A 12 -10.49 12.39 -4.11
C LEU A 12 -10.46 10.86 -3.83
N GLY A 13 -9.94 9.94 -4.66
CA GLY A 13 -9.42 9.99 -6.04
C GLY A 13 -9.42 8.53 -6.59
N LEU A 14 -8.68 8.22 -7.67
CA LEU A 14 -8.43 6.83 -8.10
C LEU A 14 -7.16 6.67 -8.94
N ALA A 15 -6.30 5.73 -8.53
CA ALA A 15 -5.19 5.11 -9.25
C ALA A 15 -4.72 3.91 -8.39
N LEU A 16 -4.22 2.78 -8.92
CA LEU A 16 -4.24 2.24 -10.30
C LEU A 16 -4.26 0.69 -10.19
N ILE A 17 -4.58 -0.03 -11.27
CA ILE A 17 -4.55 -1.51 -11.31
C ILE A 17 -3.81 -1.98 -12.57
N VAL A 18 -2.76 -2.77 -12.37
CA VAL A 18 -2.05 -3.58 -13.37
C VAL A 18 -1.53 -4.81 -12.61
N GLY A 19 -1.62 -6.06 -13.07
CA GLY A 19 -2.27 -6.65 -14.25
C GLY A 19 -2.04 -8.16 -14.17
N VAL A 20 -3.02 -9.00 -14.50
CA VAL A 20 -2.90 -10.46 -14.33
C VAL A 20 -2.07 -11.05 -15.48
N GLY A 21 -1.11 -11.92 -15.14
CA GLY A 21 -0.27 -12.61 -16.12
C GLY A 21 0.04 -14.04 -15.68
N THR A 22 -0.86 -14.97 -15.98
CA THR A 22 -0.64 -16.42 -15.86
C THR A 22 -0.24 -16.98 -17.22
N SER A 23 0.98 -17.49 -17.36
CA SER A 23 1.40 -18.29 -18.53
C SER A 23 1.84 -19.68 -18.10
N GLN A 24 1.46 -20.67 -18.91
CA GLN A 24 1.63 -22.09 -18.64
C GLN A 24 3.03 -22.60 -19.06
N ASP A 25 3.48 -23.60 -18.30
CA ASP A 25 4.05 -24.89 -18.74
C ASP A 25 4.79 -25.01 -20.09
N ALA A 26 6.06 -25.42 -20.03
CA ALA A 26 6.64 -26.43 -20.91
C ALA A 26 7.99 -26.95 -20.36
N LYS A 27 8.16 -28.28 -20.27
CA LYS A 27 9.45 -28.92 -19.96
C LYS A 27 10.33 -29.06 -21.21
N LYS A 28 11.64 -28.81 -21.11
CA LYS A 28 12.67 -29.64 -21.78
C LYS A 28 14.04 -29.54 -21.11
N ASP A 29 14.90 -30.49 -21.43
CA ASP A 29 15.99 -31.00 -20.59
C ASP A 29 17.41 -30.56 -21.00
N GLU A 30 18.39 -30.96 -20.17
CA GLU A 30 19.83 -31.13 -20.45
C GLU A 30 20.77 -29.92 -20.75
N LYS A 31 21.38 -29.42 -19.67
CA LYS A 31 22.83 -29.58 -19.35
C LYS A 31 23.90 -29.27 -20.43
N LYS A 32 24.55 -28.09 -20.35
CA LYS A 32 25.97 -27.92 -20.75
C LYS A 32 26.75 -26.81 -20.01
N THR A 33 27.54 -27.25 -19.04
CA THR A 33 28.95 -26.89 -18.74
C THR A 33 29.48 -25.45 -18.95
N GLU A 34 29.87 -24.85 -17.81
CA GLU A 34 30.98 -23.89 -17.57
C GLU A 34 30.97 -22.41 -18.03
N LYS A 35 31.31 -21.55 -17.03
CA LYS A 35 32.04 -20.27 -17.14
C LYS A 35 31.44 -19.17 -18.04
N ALA A 36 30.24 -18.72 -17.69
CA ALA A 36 29.89 -17.30 -17.85
C ALA A 36 29.96 -16.61 -16.48
N LYS A 37 30.87 -15.63 -16.35
CA LYS A 37 31.23 -14.90 -15.12
C LYS A 37 30.02 -14.53 -14.27
N ASP A 38 30.15 -14.76 -12.96
CA ASP A 38 29.27 -14.24 -11.92
C ASP A 38 29.42 -12.71 -11.79
N LYS A 39 28.87 -12.00 -12.77
CA LYS A 39 28.24 -10.71 -12.54
C LYS A 39 26.75 -10.98 -12.54
N GLU A 40 26.27 -11.60 -11.45
CA GLU A 40 24.90 -11.42 -10.98
C GLU A 40 24.56 -9.94 -11.23
N LYS A 41 23.59 -9.69 -12.13
CA LYS A 41 23.22 -8.33 -12.53
C LYS A 41 22.52 -7.69 -11.34
N ALA A 42 23.31 -7.18 -10.39
CA ALA A 42 22.88 -6.29 -9.34
C ALA A 42 22.00 -5.26 -10.01
N LYS A 43 20.69 -5.32 -9.73
CA LYS A 43 19.66 -4.62 -10.51
C LYS A 43 20.04 -3.15 -10.47
N ASP A 44 20.52 -2.61 -11.59
CA ASP A 44 21.24 -1.34 -11.66
C ASP A 44 20.26 -0.16 -11.55
N THR A 45 19.65 -0.10 -10.38
CA THR A 45 18.42 0.62 -10.09
C THR A 45 18.85 1.90 -9.41
N LEU A 46 19.22 2.86 -10.24
CA LEU A 46 19.44 4.23 -9.80
C LEU A 46 18.27 4.68 -8.90
N PRO A 47 18.54 5.41 -7.81
CA PRO A 47 17.49 5.91 -6.94
C PRO A 47 16.43 6.72 -7.70
N PRO A 48 15.22 6.91 -7.14
CA PRO A 48 14.23 7.82 -7.70
C PRO A 48 14.86 9.16 -8.06
N PHE A 49 14.48 9.71 -9.22
CA PHE A 49 15.00 10.96 -9.81
C PHE A 49 16.45 10.93 -10.35
N PHE A 50 17.29 9.93 -10.03
CA PHE A 50 18.65 9.84 -10.59
C PHE A 50 18.70 9.34 -12.05
N LYS A 51 17.60 8.79 -12.57
CA LYS A 51 17.52 8.29 -13.96
C LYS A 51 17.56 9.38 -15.04
N GLY A 52 17.27 10.64 -14.68
CA GLY A 52 17.35 11.80 -15.57
C GLY A 52 18.70 12.53 -15.53
N LEU A 53 19.67 12.00 -14.78
CA LEU A 53 21.02 12.54 -14.69
C LEU A 53 21.95 11.77 -15.65
N GLU A 54 22.77 12.49 -16.42
CA GLU A 54 23.79 11.90 -17.27
C GLU A 54 24.99 11.42 -16.44
N LEU A 55 24.78 10.32 -15.70
CA LEU A 55 25.80 9.72 -14.84
C LEU A 55 26.77 8.87 -15.65
N SER A 56 28.06 9.04 -15.39
CA SER A 56 29.10 8.13 -15.88
C SER A 56 28.98 6.75 -15.22
N ASP A 57 29.54 5.72 -15.85
CA ASP A 57 29.47 4.36 -15.32
C ASP A 57 30.20 4.21 -13.99
N ASP A 58 31.27 4.97 -13.75
CA ASP A 58 31.95 5.07 -12.45
C ASP A 58 31.05 5.66 -11.36
N GLN A 59 30.20 6.64 -11.69
CA GLN A 59 29.22 7.19 -10.75
C GLN A 59 28.12 6.18 -10.44
N LYS A 60 27.61 5.46 -11.45
CA LYS A 60 26.63 4.37 -11.25
C LYS A 60 27.21 3.27 -10.36
N ALA A 61 28.45 2.83 -10.61
CA ALA A 61 29.14 1.83 -9.81
C ALA A 61 29.27 2.24 -8.33
N LYS A 62 29.68 3.49 -8.06
CA LYS A 62 29.76 4.05 -6.70
C LYS A 62 28.38 4.14 -6.02
N ILE A 63 27.34 4.54 -6.75
CA ILE A 63 25.96 4.55 -6.23
C ILE A 63 25.51 3.14 -5.86
N ALA A 64 25.78 2.15 -6.71
CA ALA A 64 25.44 0.74 -6.45
C ALA A 64 26.20 0.17 -5.24
N GLU A 65 27.46 0.57 -5.03
CA GLU A 65 28.24 0.20 -3.85
C GLU A 65 27.66 0.80 -2.55
N VAL A 66 27.32 2.10 -2.56
CA VAL A 66 26.64 2.77 -1.44
C VAL A 66 25.29 2.10 -1.13
N GLN A 67 24.49 1.79 -2.16
CA GLN A 67 23.24 1.06 -1.99
C GLN A 67 23.46 -0.31 -1.34
N LYS A 68 24.45 -1.09 -1.78
CA LYS A 68 24.81 -2.39 -1.19
C LYS A 68 25.21 -2.27 0.29
N GLY A 69 25.98 -1.25 0.65
CA GLY A 69 26.42 -1.03 2.04
C GLY A 69 25.30 -0.58 3.00
N VAL A 70 24.26 0.10 2.49
CA VAL A 70 23.17 0.65 3.30
C VAL A 70 21.92 -0.25 3.32
N ALA A 71 21.64 -0.98 2.24
CA ALA A 71 20.52 -1.91 2.12
C ALA A 71 20.34 -2.90 3.32
N PRO A 72 21.39 -3.57 3.85
CA PRO A 72 21.20 -4.48 5.00
C PRO A 72 20.70 -3.74 6.24
N LYS A 73 21.25 -2.54 6.53
CA LYS A 73 20.84 -1.72 7.68
C LYS A 73 19.38 -1.27 7.58
N VAL A 74 18.93 -0.91 6.37
CA VAL A 74 17.52 -0.60 6.09
C VAL A 74 16.64 -1.82 6.32
N GLY A 75 17.05 -3.00 5.84
CA GLY A 75 16.32 -4.25 6.05
C GLY A 75 16.21 -4.67 7.53
N GLU A 76 17.27 -4.47 8.32
CA GLU A 76 17.24 -4.70 9.78
C GLU A 76 16.28 -3.75 10.49
N LEU A 77 16.29 -2.46 10.15
CA LEU A 77 15.34 -1.49 10.72
C LEU A 77 13.90 -1.81 10.33
N GLN A 78 13.65 -2.24 9.08
CA GLN A 78 12.32 -2.68 8.64
C GLN A 78 11.83 -3.91 9.42
N LYS A 79 12.69 -4.88 9.72
CA LYS A 79 12.35 -6.02 10.60
C LYS A 79 11.95 -5.56 12.00
N LYS A 80 12.76 -4.71 12.64
CA LYS A 80 12.47 -4.13 13.96
C LYS A 80 11.16 -3.34 13.99
N ILE A 81 10.89 -2.54 12.95
CA ILE A 81 9.61 -1.84 12.78
C ILE A 81 8.44 -2.83 12.65
N GLY A 82 8.61 -3.94 11.93
CA GLY A 82 7.61 -5.01 11.83
C GLY A 82 7.32 -5.69 13.18
N GLU A 83 8.35 -5.95 13.98
CA GLU A 83 8.24 -6.54 15.32
C GLU A 83 7.55 -5.58 16.31
N LEU A 84 7.99 -4.31 16.36
CA LEU A 84 7.37 -3.27 17.19
C LEU A 84 5.89 -3.06 16.82
N ASN A 85 5.55 -3.07 15.53
CA ASN A 85 4.14 -2.97 15.10
C ASN A 85 3.29 -4.17 15.57
N LYS A 86 3.84 -5.39 15.63
CA LYS A 86 3.13 -6.55 16.21
C LYS A 86 2.91 -6.35 17.72
N GLN A 87 3.93 -5.89 18.45
CA GLN A 87 3.82 -5.60 19.88
C GLN A 87 2.76 -4.50 20.16
N ILE A 88 2.76 -3.42 19.38
CA ILE A 88 1.75 -2.35 19.47
C ILE A 88 0.35 -2.88 19.17
N GLN A 89 0.18 -3.75 18.17
CA GLN A 89 -1.12 -4.37 17.89
C GLN A 89 -1.59 -5.27 19.04
N GLU A 90 -0.69 -6.01 19.68
CA GLU A 90 -1.04 -6.89 20.80
C GLU A 90 -1.42 -6.08 22.06
N LEU A 91 -0.63 -5.06 22.42
CA LEU A 91 -0.96 -4.14 23.51
C LEU A 91 -2.31 -3.45 23.28
N LYS A 92 -2.62 -3.05 22.04
CA LYS A 92 -3.95 -2.48 21.69
C LYS A 92 -5.10 -3.47 21.84
N LYS A 93 -4.89 -4.77 21.60
CA LYS A 93 -5.91 -5.79 21.91
C LYS A 93 -6.10 -5.95 23.41
N GLN A 94 -5.01 -5.99 24.17
CA GLN A 94 -5.06 -6.11 25.63
C GLN A 94 -5.74 -4.90 26.27
N GLU A 95 -5.42 -3.68 25.80
CA GLU A 95 -6.12 -2.44 26.15
C GLU A 95 -7.62 -2.54 25.83
N GLN A 96 -7.99 -2.93 24.61
CA GLN A 96 -9.39 -3.11 24.22
C GLN A 96 -10.12 -4.17 25.06
N GLN A 97 -9.46 -5.28 25.40
CA GLN A 97 -10.02 -6.33 26.26
C GLN A 97 -10.21 -5.83 27.70
N GLY A 98 -9.25 -5.08 28.25
CA GLY A 98 -9.37 -4.46 29.57
C GLY A 98 -10.51 -3.44 29.63
N VAL A 99 -10.58 -2.55 28.64
CA VAL A 99 -11.66 -1.55 28.50
C VAL A 99 -13.03 -2.21 28.30
N PHE A 100 -13.12 -3.28 27.50
CA PHE A 100 -14.37 -4.03 27.31
C PHE A 100 -14.77 -4.84 28.56
N GLY A 101 -13.78 -5.32 29.32
CA GLY A 101 -13.99 -6.09 30.56
C GLY A 101 -14.67 -5.29 31.67
N VAL A 102 -14.42 -3.98 31.76
CA VAL A 102 -15.04 -3.08 32.76
C VAL A 102 -16.43 -2.57 32.37
N LEU A 103 -16.95 -2.91 31.17
CA LEU A 103 -18.29 -2.53 30.74
C LEU A 103 -19.38 -3.38 31.39
N THR A 104 -20.56 -2.80 31.60
CA THR A 104 -21.78 -3.55 31.92
C THR A 104 -22.29 -4.31 30.69
N ASP A 105 -23.13 -5.33 30.89
CA ASP A 105 -23.57 -6.18 29.78
C ASP A 105 -24.43 -5.43 28.75
N ASP A 106 -25.19 -4.41 29.17
CA ASP A 106 -25.93 -3.55 28.25
C ASP A 106 -25.01 -2.59 27.48
N GLN A 107 -23.92 -2.12 28.10
CA GLN A 107 -22.87 -1.36 27.41
C GLN A 107 -22.13 -2.22 26.39
N LYS A 108 -21.86 -3.51 26.69
CA LYS A 108 -21.24 -4.46 25.75
C LYS A 108 -22.14 -4.68 24.52
N LYS A 109 -23.44 -4.95 24.71
CA LYS A 109 -24.42 -5.09 23.61
C LYS A 109 -24.49 -3.83 22.73
N ALA A 110 -24.47 -2.65 23.35
CA ALA A 110 -24.47 -1.37 22.63
C ALA A 110 -23.18 -1.17 21.82
N TYR A 111 -22.01 -1.52 22.39
CA TYR A 111 -20.71 -1.48 21.71
C TYR A 111 -20.65 -2.43 20.51
N GLU A 112 -21.05 -3.69 20.67
CA GLU A 112 -21.09 -4.68 19.59
C GLU A 112 -22.01 -4.23 18.43
N SER A 113 -23.18 -3.69 18.77
CA SER A 113 -24.12 -3.12 17.79
C SER A 113 -23.51 -1.95 17.02
N ALA A 114 -22.78 -1.06 17.70
CA ALA A 114 -22.08 0.06 17.08
C ALA A 114 -20.94 -0.40 16.16
N VAL A 115 -20.14 -1.39 16.60
CA VAL A 115 -19.06 -1.99 15.79
C VAL A 115 -19.62 -2.68 14.54
N ALA A 116 -20.73 -3.42 14.67
CA ALA A 116 -21.39 -4.07 13.53
C ALA A 116 -21.94 -3.04 12.52
N ALA A 117 -22.55 -1.95 13.01
CA ALA A 117 -23.03 -0.86 12.15
C ALA A 117 -21.88 -0.11 11.45
N ALA A 118 -20.74 0.09 12.13
CA ALA A 118 -19.56 0.72 11.56
C ALA A 118 -18.92 -0.11 10.43
N LYS A 119 -18.86 -1.44 10.58
CA LYS A 119 -18.40 -2.36 9.52
C LYS A 119 -19.29 -2.25 8.28
N LYS A 120 -20.62 -2.40 8.44
CA LYS A 120 -21.60 -2.29 7.34
C LYS A 120 -21.51 -0.97 6.55
N LYS A 121 -21.17 0.15 7.20
CA LYS A 121 -20.98 1.44 6.53
C LYS A 121 -19.66 1.54 5.73
N LYS A 122 -18.66 0.72 6.05
CA LYS A 122 -17.36 0.69 5.36
C LYS A 122 -17.40 -0.18 4.10
N ASP A 123 -18.26 -1.19 4.10
CA ASP A 123 -18.47 -2.13 2.99
C ASP A 123 -19.56 -1.67 1.99
N ALA A 124 -20.27 -0.56 2.31
CA ALA A 124 -21.23 0.05 1.39
C ALA A 124 -20.52 0.62 0.15
N PRO A 125 -20.97 0.30 -1.08
CA PRO A 125 -20.38 0.88 -2.29
C PRO A 125 -20.44 2.40 -2.26
N LYS A 126 -19.31 3.05 -2.55
CA LYS A 126 -19.29 4.48 -2.91
C LYS A 126 -20.01 4.65 -4.24
N ASP A 127 -21.31 4.90 -4.20
CA ASP A 127 -22.09 5.24 -5.39
C ASP A 127 -21.45 6.45 -6.07
N LYS A 128 -20.83 6.21 -7.22
CA LYS A 128 -20.35 7.26 -8.11
C LYS A 128 -21.56 7.92 -8.76
N LYS A 129 -22.15 8.89 -8.06
CA LYS A 129 -23.16 9.79 -8.61
C LYS A 129 -22.57 10.44 -9.87
N LYS A 130 -23.02 9.99 -11.05
CA LYS A 130 -22.67 10.60 -12.33
C LYS A 130 -23.07 12.08 -12.28
N GLU A 131 -22.15 12.99 -12.56
CA GLU A 131 -22.54 14.33 -12.98
C GLU A 131 -23.29 14.23 -14.32
N PRO A 132 -24.43 14.91 -14.48
CA PRO A 132 -25.08 15.02 -15.77
C PRO A 132 -24.24 15.92 -16.68
N GLU A 133 -24.02 15.48 -17.91
CA GLU A 133 -23.34 16.25 -18.94
C GLU A 133 -23.99 17.64 -19.10
N LYS A 134 -23.22 18.71 -18.88
CA LYS A 134 -23.62 20.02 -19.40
C LYS A 134 -23.52 19.96 -20.92
N LYS A 135 -24.67 20.23 -21.54
CA LYS A 135 -24.90 20.17 -22.98
C LYS A 135 -23.88 21.02 -23.75
N LYS A 136 -23.57 20.58 -24.96
CA LYS A 136 -23.00 21.44 -26.00
C LYS A 136 -24.02 22.52 -26.34
N ASP A 137 -23.63 23.79 -26.30
CA ASP A 137 -24.28 24.82 -27.10
C ASP A 137 -23.42 25.04 -28.36
N PRO A 138 -24.02 25.06 -29.57
CA PRO A 138 -23.35 25.48 -30.79
C PRO A 138 -23.28 27.01 -30.88
N ASP A 139 -22.54 27.50 -31.87
CA ASP A 139 -22.47 28.90 -32.33
C ASP A 139 -21.93 29.95 -31.33
N ASN A 140 -20.68 30.38 -31.58
CA ASN A 140 -20.42 31.82 -31.62
C ASN A 140 -19.27 32.17 -32.59
N LYS A 141 -19.69 32.53 -33.82
CA LYS A 141 -19.14 33.56 -34.72
C LYS A 141 -17.64 33.58 -35.06
#